data_AF-A0A4Q4XGG6-F1
#
_entry.id   AF-A0A4Q4XGG6-F1
#
_cell.length_a   1.000
_cell.length_b   1.000
_cell.length_c   1.000
_cell.angle_alpha   90.00
_cell.angle_beta   90.00
_cell.angle_gamma   90.00
#
_symmetry.space_group_name_H-M   'P 1'
#
loop_
_entity.id
_entity.type
_entity.pdbx_description
1 polymer ?
#
loop_
_entity_poly.entity_id
_entity_poly.type
_entity_poly.pdbx_seq_one_letter_code
_entity_poly.pdbx_strand_id
1 'polypeptide(L)'
;MGLHTTDDAPRVLSSAVRGLIHPFSPAHRELSPTARNKRSQTNVSPPPRNRIVLGAGQLILQHKGVIRGISNWGVFSLPKATSVHQMRHHHGHYFAMRFDSSVAAQQAVRNMLALDPRMIRHSSVKLGDGKLETISRVGPGVEWRR
;
A
#
# COMPACT_ATOMS: atom_id res chain seq x y z
N MET A 1 -61.47 -4.15 10.92
CA MET A 1 -60.63 -4.49 9.76
C MET A 1 -61.22 -3.72 8.58
N GLY A 2 -60.83 -2.47 8.32
CA GLY A 2 -59.64 -2.05 7.56
C GLY A 2 -60.04 -1.87 6.08
N LEU A 3 -59.76 -0.81 5.33
CA LEU A 3 -59.03 0.46 5.55
C LEU A 3 -59.57 1.49 4.53
N HIS A 4 -59.70 2.74 4.96
CA HIS A 4 -59.94 3.94 4.14
C HIS A 4 -58.67 4.34 3.35
N THR A 5 -58.84 4.97 2.18
CA THR A 5 -57.94 6.03 1.69
C THR A 5 -58.60 6.77 0.52
N THR A 6 -58.90 8.05 0.73
CA THR A 6 -58.93 9.13 -0.29
C THR A 6 -59.06 10.45 0.48
N ASP A 7 -57.95 11.19 0.51
CA ASP A 7 -57.83 12.60 0.92
C ASP A 7 -56.37 12.99 0.55
N ASP A 8 -55.97 14.19 0.14
CA ASP A 8 -56.63 15.45 -0.18
C ASP A 8 -55.60 16.28 -1.01
N ALA A 9 -56.02 17.44 -1.52
CA ALA A 9 -55.37 18.33 -2.50
C ALA A 9 -53.94 18.86 -2.21
N PRO A 10 -53.33 19.61 -3.18
CA PRO A 10 -52.68 20.85 -2.78
C PRO A 10 -52.93 22.10 -3.67
N ARG A 11 -53.41 23.14 -2.99
CA ARG A 11 -53.05 24.58 -2.97
C ARG A 11 -52.39 25.26 -4.19
N VAL A 12 -53.17 26.18 -4.78
CA VAL A 12 -52.92 27.59 -5.15
C VAL A 12 -51.47 28.06 -5.41
N LEU A 13 -51.20 28.48 -6.65
CA LEU A 13 -50.06 29.31 -7.05
C LEU A 13 -50.54 30.72 -7.46
N SER A 14 -49.88 31.75 -6.92
CA SER A 14 -50.16 33.17 -7.19
C SER A 14 -49.01 33.86 -7.93
N SER A 15 -49.41 34.60 -8.97
CA SER A 15 -48.78 35.77 -9.61
C SER A 15 -47.36 35.69 -10.17
N ALA A 16 -47.28 35.53 -11.49
CA ALA A 16 -46.18 35.99 -12.32
C ALA A 16 -46.41 37.46 -12.73
N VAL A 17 -45.46 38.35 -12.44
CA VAL A 17 -45.35 39.68 -13.06
C VAL A 17 -44.07 39.70 -13.90
N ARG A 18 -44.27 40.06 -15.17
CA ARG A 18 -43.33 40.06 -16.27
C ARG A 18 -42.68 41.44 -16.36
N GLY A 19 -41.34 41.51 -16.41
CA GLY A 19 -40.57 42.72 -16.72
C GLY A 19 -39.39 42.35 -17.60
N LEU A 20 -39.28 42.99 -18.77
CA LEU A 20 -38.47 42.65 -19.93
C LEU A 20 -37.39 43.72 -20.15
N ILE A 21 -36.07 43.45 -19.98
CA ILE A 21 -34.99 44.37 -20.43
C ILE A 21 -33.69 43.58 -20.80
N HIS A 22 -33.43 43.49 -22.12
CA HIS A 22 -32.16 43.48 -22.91
C HIS A 22 -31.15 42.31 -22.86
N PRO A 23 -30.67 41.79 -24.02
CA PRO A 23 -29.55 40.85 -24.10
C PRO A 23 -28.20 41.59 -24.21
N PHE A 24 -27.32 41.42 -23.22
CA PHE A 24 -25.91 41.77 -23.31
C PHE A 24 -25.13 40.52 -23.72
N SER A 25 -24.54 40.53 -24.91
CA SER A 25 -23.60 39.50 -25.36
C SER A 25 -22.17 40.01 -25.20
N PRO A 26 -21.31 39.36 -24.40
CA PRO A 26 -19.87 39.51 -24.51
C PRO A 26 -19.24 38.24 -25.06
N ALA A 27 -18.43 38.44 -26.09
CA ALA A 27 -17.63 37.45 -26.79
C ALA A 27 -16.88 36.50 -25.83
N HIS A 28 -17.11 35.19 -25.97
CA HIS A 28 -16.23 34.18 -25.42
C HIS A 28 -14.92 34.17 -26.23
N ARG A 29 -13.89 34.78 -25.65
CA ARG A 29 -12.49 34.60 -26.05
C ARG A 29 -12.14 33.11 -25.87
N GLU A 30 -12.04 32.37 -26.97
CA GLU A 30 -11.44 31.03 -26.96
C GLU A 30 -10.01 31.11 -26.43
N LEU A 31 -9.81 30.68 -25.19
CA LEU A 31 -8.50 30.38 -24.65
C LEU A 31 -8.09 29.02 -25.21
N SER A 32 -7.10 29.02 -26.10
CA SER A 32 -6.42 27.83 -26.59
C SER A 32 -6.02 26.91 -25.43
N PRO A 33 -6.28 25.59 -25.46
CA PRO A 33 -5.87 24.69 -24.39
C PRO A 33 -4.39 24.30 -24.54
N THR A 34 -3.49 25.29 -24.55
CA THR A 34 -2.04 25.06 -24.55
C THR A 34 -1.48 25.29 -23.15
N ALA A 35 -1.95 24.48 -22.20
CA ALA A 35 -1.25 24.21 -20.95
C ALA A 35 -1.84 22.96 -20.29
N ARG A 36 -1.84 21.83 -21.03
CA ARG A 36 -1.90 20.52 -20.38
C ARG A 36 -0.58 20.36 -19.62
N ASN A 37 -0.59 20.84 -18.38
CA ASN A 37 0.47 20.68 -17.41
C ASN A 37 0.90 19.22 -17.44
N LYS A 38 2.14 19.00 -17.88
CA LYS A 38 2.84 17.72 -17.82
C LYS A 38 2.99 17.41 -16.34
N ARG A 39 1.93 16.85 -15.72
CA ARG A 39 2.09 16.03 -14.53
C ARG A 39 3.18 15.06 -14.93
N SER A 40 4.34 15.27 -14.33
CA SER A 40 5.41 14.29 -14.30
C SER A 40 4.71 12.98 -14.01
N GLN A 41 4.55 12.16 -15.05
CA GLN A 41 4.45 10.73 -14.88
C GLN A 41 5.78 10.41 -14.22
N THR A 42 5.83 10.54 -12.90
CA THR A 42 6.73 9.73 -12.13
C THR A 42 6.31 8.34 -12.57
N ASN A 43 7.17 7.70 -13.36
CA ASN A 43 7.16 6.27 -13.60
C ASN A 43 7.40 5.59 -12.25
N VAL A 44 6.51 5.82 -11.28
CA VAL A 44 6.38 4.98 -10.12
C VAL A 44 5.60 3.81 -10.68
N SER A 45 6.35 2.82 -11.18
CA SER A 45 5.82 1.46 -11.29
C SER A 45 4.94 1.24 -10.05
N PRO A 46 3.66 0.86 -10.19
CA PRO A 46 2.78 0.67 -9.03
C PRO A 46 3.58 -0.13 -8.01
N PRO A 47 3.67 0.32 -6.74
CA PRO A 47 4.57 -0.29 -5.77
C PRO A 47 4.33 -1.79 -5.85
N PRO A 48 5.37 -2.61 -6.10
CA PRO A 48 5.20 -4.04 -6.18
C PRO A 48 4.45 -4.42 -4.92
N ARG A 49 3.21 -4.88 -5.08
CA ARG A 49 2.30 -5.09 -3.98
C ARG A 49 2.82 -6.33 -3.28
N ASN A 50 3.84 -6.16 -2.44
CA ASN A 50 4.64 -7.23 -1.90
C ASN A 50 3.82 -7.93 -0.81
N ARG A 51 2.95 -8.83 -1.27
CA ARG A 51 2.02 -9.59 -0.43
C ARG A 51 2.77 -10.47 0.58
N ILE A 52 4.01 -10.84 0.29
CA ILE A 52 4.86 -11.60 1.21
C ILE A 52 5.21 -10.75 2.43
N VAL A 53 5.71 -9.53 2.21
CA VAL A 53 6.04 -8.59 3.29
C VAL A 53 4.80 -8.25 4.12
N LEU A 54 3.65 -8.00 3.46
CA LEU A 54 2.40 -7.72 4.15
C LEU A 54 1.94 -8.91 5.00
N GLY A 55 1.95 -10.13 4.46
CA GLY A 55 1.52 -11.32 5.20
C GLY A 55 2.44 -11.62 6.40
N ALA A 56 3.76 -11.50 6.21
CA ALA A 56 4.72 -11.67 7.32
C ALA A 56 4.51 -10.60 8.40
N GLY A 57 4.31 -9.34 8.01
CA GLY A 57 4.04 -8.25 8.94
C GLY A 57 2.73 -8.45 9.73
N GLN A 58 1.66 -8.85 9.05
CA GLN A 58 0.39 -9.17 9.70
C GLN A 58 0.54 -10.30 10.72
N LEU A 59 1.25 -11.36 10.36
CA LEU A 59 1.50 -12.50 11.25
C LEU A 59 2.25 -12.06 12.51
N ILE A 60 3.30 -11.24 12.37
CA ILE A 60 4.06 -10.70 13.51
C ILE A 60 3.13 -9.91 14.45
N LEU A 61 2.31 -9.01 13.90
CA LEU A 61 1.43 -8.15 14.69
C LEU A 61 0.33 -8.97 15.39
N GLN A 62 -0.24 -9.97 14.73
CA GLN A 62 -1.23 -10.88 15.32
C GLN A 62 -0.66 -11.67 16.52
N HIS A 63 0.63 -12.02 16.46
CA HIS A 63 1.33 -12.67 17.56
C HIS A 63 1.90 -11.69 18.61
N LYS A 64 1.40 -10.45 18.66
CA LYS A 64 1.82 -9.39 19.60
C LYS A 64 3.31 -9.01 19.47
N GLY A 65 3.91 -9.25 18.31
CA GLY A 65 5.25 -8.75 17.99
C GLY A 65 5.22 -7.28 17.55
N VAL A 66 6.40 -6.66 17.55
CA VAL A 66 6.61 -5.26 17.13
C VAL A 66 7.54 -5.23 15.93
N ILE A 67 7.13 -4.55 14.87
CA ILE A 67 7.97 -4.32 13.69
C ILE A 67 8.78 -3.04 13.91
N ARG A 68 10.11 -3.15 13.89
CA ARG A 68 11.05 -2.02 14.06
C ARG A 68 11.29 -1.26 12.76
N GLY A 69 11.22 -1.96 11.64
CA GLY A 69 11.26 -1.35 10.32
C GLY A 69 11.37 -2.35 9.19
N ILE A 70 11.07 -1.87 7.99
CA ILE A 70 11.06 -2.64 6.75
C ILE A 70 11.87 -1.85 5.73
N SER A 71 12.84 -2.50 5.12
CA SER A 71 13.70 -1.91 4.10
C SER A 71 13.52 -2.67 2.80
N ASN A 72 13.03 -1.96 1.77
CA ASN A 72 12.99 -2.47 0.41
C ASN A 72 14.33 -2.19 -0.26
N TRP A 73 15.10 -3.23 -0.60
CA TRP A 73 16.37 -3.06 -1.31
C TRP A 73 16.19 -3.09 -2.83
N GLY A 74 15.11 -3.68 -3.34
CA GLY A 74 14.82 -3.77 -4.77
C GLY A 74 15.36 -5.05 -5.42
N VAL A 75 15.46 -5.04 -6.75
CA VAL A 75 15.82 -6.23 -7.53
C VAL A 75 17.34 -6.26 -7.76
N PHE A 76 17.97 -7.37 -7.40
CA PHE A 76 19.40 -7.61 -7.67
C PHE A 76 19.62 -9.01 -8.24
N SER A 77 20.78 -9.20 -8.86
CA SER A 77 21.23 -10.53 -9.28
C SER A 77 21.54 -11.40 -8.07
N LEU A 78 21.14 -12.67 -8.15
CA LEU A 78 21.51 -13.65 -7.15
C LEU A 78 23.02 -13.95 -7.27
N PRO A 79 23.73 -14.24 -6.16
CA PRO A 79 25.14 -14.65 -6.22
C PRO A 79 25.39 -15.86 -7.12
N LYS A 80 24.39 -16.75 -7.22
CA LYS A 80 24.36 -17.89 -8.13
C LYS A 80 22.93 -18.12 -8.61
N ALA A 81 22.77 -18.50 -9.88
CA ALA A 81 21.47 -18.90 -10.40
C ALA A 81 20.91 -20.08 -9.61
N THR A 82 19.72 -19.92 -9.04
CA THR A 82 19.13 -20.88 -8.10
C THR A 82 17.82 -21.44 -8.67
N SER A 83 17.66 -22.76 -8.65
CA SER A 83 16.43 -23.43 -9.07
C SER A 83 15.56 -23.75 -7.85
N VAL A 84 14.36 -23.18 -7.78
CA VAL A 84 13.38 -23.39 -6.69
C VAL A 84 11.99 -23.42 -7.32
N HIS A 85 11.07 -24.23 -6.79
CA HIS A 85 9.70 -24.33 -7.29
C HIS A 85 9.60 -24.53 -8.82
N GLN A 86 10.45 -25.41 -9.37
CA GLN A 86 10.54 -25.72 -10.82
C GLN A 86 10.90 -24.52 -11.72
N MET A 87 11.43 -23.43 -11.16
CA MET A 87 11.89 -22.26 -11.90
C MET A 87 13.35 -21.96 -11.59
N ARG A 88 14.09 -21.50 -12.60
CA ARG A 88 15.48 -21.04 -12.46
C ARG A 88 15.52 -19.52 -12.35
N HIS A 89 16.02 -19.02 -11.23
CA HIS A 89 16.08 -17.60 -10.92
C HIS A 89 17.51 -17.06 -11.08
N HIS A 90 17.64 -15.91 -11.73
CA HIS A 90 18.89 -15.14 -11.86
C HIS A 90 18.85 -13.84 -11.06
N HIS A 91 17.66 -13.33 -10.78
CA HIS A 91 17.41 -12.11 -10.04
C HIS A 91 16.37 -12.38 -8.95
N GLY A 92 16.42 -11.59 -7.89
CA GLY A 92 15.45 -11.63 -6.81
C GLY A 92 15.15 -10.23 -6.30
N HIS A 93 13.95 -10.04 -5.76
CA HIS A 93 13.60 -8.82 -5.05
C HIS A 93 13.94 -8.99 -3.56
N TYR A 94 14.84 -8.15 -3.06
CA TYR A 94 15.36 -8.23 -1.71
C TYR A 94 14.61 -7.26 -0.79
N PHE A 95 14.31 -7.74 0.40
CA PHE A 95 13.81 -6.91 1.48
C PHE A 95 14.38 -7.41 2.81
N ALA A 96 14.45 -6.51 3.77
CA ALA A 96 14.77 -6.84 5.14
C ALA A 96 13.66 -6.32 6.06
N MET A 97 13.29 -7.13 7.05
CA MET A 97 12.32 -6.77 8.07
C MET A 97 12.94 -7.03 9.43
N ARG A 98 13.00 -5.99 10.26
CA ARG A 98 13.44 -6.10 11.66
C ARG A 98 12.21 -6.07 12.54
N PHE A 99 12.10 -7.04 13.44
CA PHE A 99 10.99 -7.15 14.37
C PHE A 99 11.43 -7.84 15.65
N ASP A 100 10.74 -7.53 16.73
CA ASP A 100 10.85 -8.23 18.01
C ASP A 100 9.58 -9.02 18.24
N SER A 101 9.72 -10.31 18.56
CA SER A 101 8.59 -11.18 18.82
C SER A 101 9.02 -12.39 19.64
N SER A 102 8.05 -13.20 20.06
CA SER A 102 8.32 -14.51 20.65
C SER A 102 8.97 -15.46 19.64
N VAL A 103 9.63 -16.50 20.14
CA VAL A 103 10.22 -17.58 19.32
C VAL A 103 9.15 -18.28 18.47
N ALA A 104 7.94 -18.48 19.04
CA ALA A 104 6.82 -19.07 18.32
C ALA A 104 6.40 -18.23 17.11
N ALA A 105 6.32 -16.90 17.27
CA ALA A 105 6.01 -15.98 16.17
C ALA A 105 7.11 -15.98 15.09
N GLN A 106 8.39 -15.99 15.50
CA GLN A 106 9.51 -16.12 14.56
C GLN A 106 9.40 -17.42 13.74
N GLN A 107 9.09 -18.54 14.38
CA GLN A 107 8.93 -19.81 13.69
C GLN A 107 7.73 -19.81 12.73
N ALA A 108 6.61 -19.19 13.12
CA ALA A 108 5.44 -19.04 12.25
C ALA A 108 5.79 -18.24 10.98
N VAL A 109 6.52 -17.13 11.12
CA VAL A 109 7.00 -16.33 9.98
C VAL A 109 7.94 -17.15 9.10
N ARG A 110 8.89 -17.89 9.68
CA ARG A 110 9.81 -18.75 8.91
C ARG A 110 9.05 -19.82 8.12
N ASN A 111 8.06 -20.47 8.73
CA ASN A 111 7.22 -21.46 8.06
C ASN A 111 6.43 -20.84 6.91
N MET A 112 5.81 -19.68 7.13
CA MET A 112 5.08 -18.95 6.10
C MET A 112 5.99 -18.62 4.90
N LEU A 113 7.19 -18.08 5.15
CA LEU A 113 8.13 -17.72 4.09
C LEU A 113 8.68 -18.95 3.36
N ALA A 114 8.85 -20.08 4.04
CA ALA A 114 9.28 -21.34 3.43
C ALA A 114 8.24 -21.94 2.48
N LEU A 115 6.95 -21.71 2.76
CA LEU A 115 5.83 -22.25 2.00
C LEU A 115 5.39 -21.35 0.84
N ASP A 116 5.77 -20.07 0.83
CA ASP A 116 5.38 -19.16 -0.26
C ASP A 116 6.15 -19.52 -1.54
N PRO A 117 5.49 -19.96 -2.63
CA PRO A 117 6.16 -20.41 -3.84
C PRO A 117 6.90 -19.29 -4.59
N ARG A 118 6.68 -18.03 -4.21
CA ARG A 118 7.38 -16.87 -4.77
C ARG A 118 8.66 -16.54 -3.99
N MET A 119 8.89 -17.20 -2.86
CA MET A 119 10.08 -17.04 -2.06
C MET A 119 11.22 -17.90 -2.61
N ILE A 120 12.26 -17.26 -3.16
CA ILE A 120 13.46 -17.98 -3.62
C ILE A 120 14.27 -18.48 -2.42
N ARG A 121 14.46 -17.63 -1.42
CA ARG A 121 15.23 -17.92 -0.21
C ARG A 121 14.90 -16.92 0.90
N HIS A 122 14.90 -17.38 2.14
CA HIS A 122 14.76 -16.52 3.31
C HIS A 122 15.80 -16.91 4.37
N SER A 123 16.19 -15.96 5.21
CA SER A 123 17.10 -16.18 6.32
C SER A 123 16.70 -15.28 7.48
N SER A 124 16.65 -15.85 8.68
CA SER A 124 16.42 -15.12 9.93
C SER A 124 17.69 -15.16 10.77
N VAL A 125 18.08 -14.02 11.34
CA VAL A 125 19.26 -13.90 12.22
C VAL A 125 18.84 -13.22 13.50
N LYS A 126 19.26 -13.75 14.65
CA LYS A 126 19.10 -13.08 15.95
C LYS A 126 20.02 -11.87 16.00
N LEU A 127 19.45 -10.70 16.25
CA LEU A 127 20.21 -9.46 16.42
C LEU A 127 20.50 -9.22 17.90
N GLY A 128 21.69 -8.72 18.19
CA GLY A 128 22.14 -8.40 19.55
C GLY A 128 22.68 -9.59 20.34
N ASP A 129 23.26 -9.28 21.49
CA ASP A 129 23.85 -10.22 22.46
C ASP A 129 22.88 -10.60 23.59
N GLY A 130 21.63 -10.13 23.51
CA GLY A 130 20.60 -10.36 24.53
C GLY A 130 20.56 -9.30 25.63
N LYS A 131 21.40 -8.27 25.57
CA LYS A 131 21.37 -7.16 26.53
C LYS A 131 20.53 -5.99 26.03
N LEU A 132 19.97 -5.22 26.97
CA LEU A 132 19.04 -4.13 26.65
C LEU A 132 19.77 -2.92 26.06
N GLU A 133 20.98 -2.63 26.55
CA GLU A 133 21.78 -1.49 26.10
C GLU A 133 22.18 -1.60 24.62
N THR A 134 22.39 -2.81 24.12
CA THR A 134 22.74 -3.11 22.72
C THR A 134 21.50 -3.09 21.85
N ILE A 135 20.42 -3.77 22.24
CA ILE A 135 19.22 -3.87 21.40
C ILE A 135 18.49 -2.53 21.23
N SER A 136 18.52 -1.67 22.26
CA SER A 136 17.88 -0.34 22.23
C SER A 136 18.53 0.63 21.24
N ARG A 137 19.82 0.43 20.93
CA ARG A 137 20.59 1.27 20.00
C ARG A 137 20.44 0.84 18.54
N VAL A 138 19.81 -0.30 18.28
CA VAL A 138 19.60 -0.79 16.92
C VAL A 138 18.53 0.08 16.25
N GLY A 139 18.95 0.81 15.20
CA GLY A 139 18.06 1.73 14.48
C GLY A 139 16.87 1.05 13.79
N PRO A 140 15.96 1.83 13.19
CA PRO A 140 14.73 1.29 12.58
C PRO A 140 15.01 0.54 11.26
N GLY A 141 16.00 0.97 10.47
CA GLY A 141 16.27 0.43 9.14
C GLY A 141 17.38 -0.63 9.10
N VAL A 142 17.28 -1.56 8.14
CA VAL A 142 18.44 -2.35 7.70
C VAL A 142 18.96 -1.69 6.43
N GLU A 143 19.93 -0.81 6.60
CA GLU A 143 20.56 -0.09 5.49
C GLU A 143 21.38 -1.06 4.65
N TRP A 144 21.14 -1.07 3.33
CA TRP A 144 22.06 -1.67 2.39
C TRP A 144 23.14 -0.65 2.05
N ARG A 145 24.36 -0.82 2.58
CA ARG A 145 25.51 -0.02 2.16
C ARG A 145 26.18 -0.67 0.96
N ARG A 146 26.24 0.08 -0.14
CA ARG A 146 26.95 -0.30 -1.36
C ARG A 146 28.43 0.01 -1.24
#